data_AF-A0A2W0BAU9-F1
#
_entry.id   AF-A0A2W0BAU9-F1
#
_cell.length_a   1.000
_cell.length_b   1.000
_cell.length_c   1.000
_cell.angle_alpha   90.00
_cell.angle_beta   90.00
_cell.angle_gamma   90.00
#
_symmetry.space_group_name_H-M   'P 1'
#
loop_
_entity.id
_entity.type
_entity.pdbx_description
1 polymer ?
#
loop_
_entity_poly.entity_id
_entity_poly.type
_entity_poly.pdbx_seq_one_letter_code
_entity_poly.pdbx_strand_id
1 'polypeptide(L)'
;VTGVYQRASDNVFLANGVAANNGGGLPIGAQGVRWDTGTIEAHYTYSPKLFFLTRYELARITRQSVAGFAPSDLGDADVITVGYRYYPFMHSRAGLAWHQEFATELTKHTSDTGLDQRTSSYFMGFDFAF
;
A
#
# COMPACT_ATOMS: atom_id res chain seq x y z
N VAL A 1 16.44 3.01 9.26
CA VAL A 1 14.97 2.85 9.35
C VAL A 1 14.35 4.22 9.12
N THR A 2 13.37 4.29 8.22
CA THR A 2 12.67 5.52 7.85
C THR A 2 11.17 5.28 8.00
N GLY A 3 10.43 6.28 8.47
CA GLY A 3 8.98 6.18 8.64
C GLY A 3 8.27 7.43 8.13
N VAL A 4 7.09 7.25 7.55
CA VAL A 4 6.21 8.33 7.09
C VAL A 4 4.80 8.03 7.55
N TYR A 5 4.09 9.07 7.99
CA TYR A 5 2.67 9.02 8.32
C TYR A 5 1.95 10.10 7.51
N GLN A 6 0.79 9.76 6.97
CA GLN A 6 -0.05 10.69 6.24
C GLN A 6 -1.51 10.50 6.63
N ARG A 7 -2.27 11.59 6.62
CA ARG A 7 -3.73 11.59 6.75
C ARG A 7 -4.33 12.18 5.50
N ALA A 8 -5.33 11.52 4.95
CA ALA A 8 -6.04 11.95 3.76
C ALA A 8 -7.56 11.87 3.96
N SER A 9 -8.27 12.62 3.12
CA SER A 9 -9.71 12.69 3.15
C SER A 9 -10.24 13.21 1.83
N ASP A 10 -11.43 12.76 1.46
CA ASP A 10 -12.18 13.30 0.33
C ASP A 10 -13.43 14.06 0.78
N ASN A 11 -13.96 14.88 -0.12
CA ASN A 11 -15.25 15.51 0.11
C ASN A 11 -16.39 14.47 0.02
N VAL A 12 -17.55 14.83 0.57
CA VAL A 12 -18.73 13.93 0.60
C VAL A 12 -19.22 13.52 -0.79
N PHE A 13 -19.03 14.37 -1.80
CA PHE A 13 -19.50 14.13 -3.17
C PHE A 13 -18.66 13.07 -3.89
N LEU A 14 -17.34 13.25 -3.93
CA LEU A 14 -16.38 12.33 -4.54
C LEU A 14 -16.42 10.97 -3.84
N ALA A 15 -16.45 10.97 -2.50
CA ALA A 15 -16.50 9.76 -1.68
C ALA A 15 -17.74 8.88 -1.95
N ASN A 16 -18.83 9.48 -2.44
CA ASN A 16 -20.10 8.80 -2.72
C ASN A 16 -20.40 8.70 -4.23
N GLY A 17 -19.47 9.09 -5.10
CA GLY A 17 -19.67 9.07 -6.55
C GLY A 17 -20.79 10.00 -7.05
N VAL A 18 -21.12 11.07 -6.30
CA VAL A 18 -22.18 12.02 -6.62
C VAL A 18 -21.58 13.31 -7.17
N ALA A 19 -22.14 13.84 -8.25
CA ALA A 19 -21.69 15.13 -8.80
C ALA A 19 -21.90 16.27 -7.79
N ALA A 20 -20.91 17.15 -7.64
CA ALA A 20 -20.93 18.22 -6.63
C ALA A 20 -22.06 19.25 -6.81
N ASN A 21 -22.63 19.35 -8.01
CA ASN A 21 -23.78 20.20 -8.31
C ASN A 21 -25.14 19.54 -8.05
N ASN A 22 -25.17 18.26 -7.65
CA ASN A 22 -26.38 17.50 -7.37
C ASN A 22 -26.48 17.15 -5.88
N GLY A 23 -26.70 18.16 -5.03
CA GLY A 23 -26.81 17.99 -3.58
C GLY A 23 -27.89 17.00 -3.13
N GLY A 24 -28.96 16.84 -3.91
CA GLY A 24 -30.04 15.88 -3.63
C GLY A 24 -29.70 14.43 -3.96
N GLY A 25 -28.57 14.17 -4.62
CA GLY A 25 -28.12 12.81 -4.98
C GLY A 25 -27.36 12.08 -3.87
N LEU A 26 -27.06 12.73 -2.74
CA LEU A 26 -26.32 12.12 -1.64
C LEU A 26 -27.22 11.15 -0.85
N PRO A 27 -26.75 9.92 -0.54
CA PRO A 27 -27.50 9.01 0.30
C PRO A 27 -27.60 9.54 1.74
N ILE A 28 -28.61 9.08 2.49
CA ILE A 28 -28.76 9.42 3.91
C ILE A 28 -27.53 8.91 4.67
N GLY A 29 -26.93 9.79 5.48
CA GLY A 29 -25.71 9.46 6.21
C GLY A 29 -24.42 9.60 5.39
N ALA A 30 -24.48 10.15 4.17
CA ALA A 30 -23.30 10.48 3.38
C ALA A 30 -22.38 11.45 4.14
N GLN A 31 -21.09 11.16 4.11
CA GLN A 31 -20.04 11.96 4.70
C GLN A 31 -18.75 11.85 3.87
N GLY A 32 -17.79 12.76 4.09
CA GLY A 32 -16.46 12.63 3.49
C GLY A 32 -15.71 11.45 4.13
N VAL A 33 -15.14 10.59 3.30
CA VAL A 33 -14.28 9.49 3.76
C VAL A 33 -12.96 10.05 4.32
N ARG A 34 -12.38 9.37 5.31
CA ARG A 34 -11.08 9.72 5.89
C ARG A 34 -10.26 8.48 6.14
N TRP A 35 -8.96 8.56 5.89
CA TRP A 35 -8.05 7.46 6.14
C TRP A 35 -6.65 7.95 6.55
N ASP A 36 -5.95 7.08 7.25
CA ASP A 36 -4.60 7.26 7.73
C ASP A 36 -3.70 6.24 7.03
N THR A 37 -2.55 6.67 6.53
CA THR A 37 -1.53 5.79 5.98
C THR A 37 -0.24 5.90 6.77
N GLY A 38 0.47 4.78 6.87
CA GLY A 38 1.78 4.71 7.50
C GLY A 38 2.69 3.78 6.72
N THR A 39 3.94 4.19 6.55
CA THR A 39 4.98 3.37 5.94
C THR A 39 6.20 3.38 6.83
N ILE A 40 6.74 2.19 7.11
CA ILE A 40 8.02 2.02 7.79
C ILE A 40 8.91 1.16 6.89
N GLU A 41 10.12 1.66 6.62
CA GLU A 41 11.12 0.98 5.80
C GLU A 41 12.41 0.78 6.59
N ALA A 42 12.90 -0.46 6.57
CA ALA A 42 14.21 -0.84 7.05
C ALA A 42 15.05 -1.33 5.86
N HIS A 43 16.31 -0.91 5.82
CA HIS A 43 17.28 -1.46 4.89
C HIS A 43 18.56 -1.81 5.64
N TYR A 44 19.23 -2.84 5.16
CA TYR A 44 20.52 -3.27 5.66
C TYR A 44 21.47 -3.51 4.51
N THR A 45 22.54 -2.74 4.46
CA THR A 45 23.60 -2.86 3.45
C THR A 45 24.71 -3.71 4.03
N TYR A 46 24.74 -5.00 3.68
CA TYR A 46 25.82 -5.90 4.08
C TYR A 46 27.12 -5.57 3.33
N SER A 47 27.01 -5.27 2.04
CA SER A 47 28.12 -4.85 1.20
C SER A 47 27.63 -3.97 0.06
N PRO A 48 28.51 -3.27 -0.69
CA PRO A 48 28.11 -2.54 -1.89
C PRO A 48 27.39 -3.41 -2.94
N LYS A 49 27.60 -4.73 -2.88
CA LYS A 49 27.00 -5.70 -3.80
C LYS A 49 25.75 -6.39 -3.23
N LEU A 50 25.39 -6.19 -1.97
CA LEU A 50 24.27 -6.88 -1.35
C LEU A 50 23.57 -6.00 -0.33
N PHE A 51 22.30 -5.74 -0.58
CA PHE A 51 21.43 -5.04 0.36
C PHE A 51 20.08 -5.73 0.50
N PHE A 52 19.53 -5.60 1.69
CA PHE A 52 18.23 -6.11 2.09
C PHE A 52 17.28 -4.95 2.36
N LEU A 53 16.01 -5.14 2.02
CA LEU A 53 14.91 -4.20 2.23
C LEU A 53 13.79 -4.93 2.96
N THR A 54 13.18 -4.26 3.92
CA THR A 54 11.88 -4.64 4.47
C THR A 54 11.02 -3.40 4.60
N ARG A 55 9.78 -3.50 4.16
CA ARG A 55 8.81 -2.41 4.25
C ARG A 55 7.51 -2.93 4.84
N TYR A 56 6.92 -2.14 5.72
CA TYR A 56 5.57 -2.35 6.22
C TYR A 56 4.74 -1.11 5.90
N GLU A 57 3.62 -1.31 5.22
CA GLU A 57 2.69 -0.27 4.82
C GLU A 57 1.32 -0.60 5.41
N LEU A 58 0.64 0.42 5.93
CA LEU A 58 -0.71 0.29 6.49
C LEU A 58 -1.59 1.42 5.97
N ALA A 59 -2.85 1.09 5.74
CA ALA A 59 -3.94 2.04 5.53
C ALA A 59 -5.07 1.71 6.49
N ARG A 60 -5.60 2.74 7.15
CA ARG A 60 -6.70 2.64 8.13
C ARG A 60 -7.79 3.61 7.78
N ILE A 61 -8.97 3.11 7.48
CA ILE A 61 -10.17 3.91 7.26
C ILE A 61 -10.68 4.35 8.63
N THR A 62 -10.67 5.66 8.86
CA THR A 62 -11.18 6.25 10.12
C THR A 62 -12.61 6.74 10.00
N ARG A 63 -13.13 6.83 8.76
CA ARG A 63 -14.50 7.23 8.47
C ARG A 63 -14.92 6.72 7.11
N GLN A 64 -15.96 5.89 7.07
CA GLN A 64 -16.60 5.40 5.84
C GLN A 64 -17.40 6.49 5.13
N SER A 65 -17.61 6.36 3.82
CA SER A 65 -18.34 7.34 2.99
C SER A 65 -19.82 7.49 3.36
N VAL A 66 -20.44 6.43 3.90
CA VAL A 66 -21.82 6.42 4.42
C VAL A 66 -21.84 5.83 5.82
N ALA A 67 -22.34 6.60 6.79
CA ALA A 67 -22.43 6.16 8.18
C ALA A 67 -23.36 4.94 8.33
N GLY A 68 -22.86 3.87 8.95
CA GLY A 68 -23.66 2.68 9.27
C GLY A 68 -23.94 1.73 8.09
N PHE A 69 -23.38 2.00 6.91
CA PHE A 69 -23.57 1.13 5.73
C PHE A 69 -22.57 -0.04 5.69
N ALA A 70 -21.34 0.18 6.16
CA ALA A 70 -20.26 -0.80 6.15
C ALA A 70 -19.59 -0.91 7.53
N PRO A 71 -18.88 -2.03 7.81
CA PRO A 71 -17.96 -2.12 8.94
C PRO A 71 -17.00 -0.92 8.96
N SER A 72 -16.62 -0.47 10.16
CA SER A 72 -15.76 0.71 10.30
C SER A 72 -14.38 0.53 9.66
N ASP A 73 -13.88 -0.71 9.65
CA ASP A 73 -12.57 -1.15 9.14
C ASP A 73 -12.63 -1.74 7.72
N LEU A 74 -13.77 -1.67 7.03
CA LEU A 74 -13.85 -2.08 5.62
C LEU A 74 -12.81 -1.30 4.81
N GLY A 75 -11.94 -2.03 4.10
CA GLY A 75 -10.88 -1.45 3.28
C GLY A 75 -9.60 -1.10 4.03
N ASP A 76 -9.49 -1.38 5.33
CA ASP A 76 -8.19 -1.38 6.02
C ASP A 76 -7.24 -2.33 5.32
N ALA A 77 -5.99 -1.90 5.12
CA ALA A 77 -4.98 -2.65 4.40
C ALA A 77 -3.66 -2.71 5.17
N ASP A 78 -3.00 -3.86 5.12
CA ASP A 78 -1.67 -4.10 5.65
C ASP A 78 -0.82 -4.81 4.61
N VAL A 79 0.37 -4.27 4.31
CA VAL A 79 1.31 -4.88 3.38
C VAL A 79 2.66 -5.02 4.07
N ILE A 80 3.23 -6.21 4.00
CA ILE A 80 4.64 -6.43 4.33
C ILE A 80 5.39 -6.91 3.11
N THR A 81 6.51 -6.25 2.85
CA THR A 81 7.40 -6.49 1.73
C THR A 81 8.79 -6.80 2.23
N VAL A 82 9.37 -7.90 1.77
CA VAL A 82 10.75 -8.29 2.07
C VAL A 82 11.46 -8.55 0.76
N GLY A 83 12.64 -7.97 0.60
CA GLY A 83 13.41 -8.14 -0.62
C GLY A 83 14.91 -8.02 -0.39
N TYR A 84 15.64 -8.42 -1.41
CA TYR A 84 17.07 -8.20 -1.46
C TYR A 84 17.50 -7.89 -2.89
N ARG A 85 18.66 -7.26 -3.01
CA ARG A 85 19.31 -6.97 -4.27
C ARG A 85 20.78 -7.32 -4.18
N TYR A 86 21.19 -8.20 -5.08
CA TYR A 86 22.53 -8.73 -5.19
C TYR A 86 23.17 -8.33 -6.52
N TYR A 87 24.42 -7.91 -6.49
CA TYR A 87 25.21 -7.58 -7.67
C TYR A 87 26.34 -8.59 -7.86
N PRO A 88 26.20 -9.58 -8.75
CA PRO A 88 27.27 -10.52 -9.04
C PRO A 88 28.56 -9.82 -9.48
N PHE A 89 28.44 -8.79 -10.32
CA PHE A 89 29.54 -7.93 -10.72
C PHE A 89 29.12 -6.47 -10.81
N MET A 90 30.07 -5.59 -10.46
CA MET A 90 29.97 -4.14 -10.57
C MET A 90 31.35 -3.61 -11.00
N HIS A 91 31.46 -3.23 -12.26
CA HIS A 91 32.65 -2.61 -12.86
C HIS A 91 32.30 -1.20 -13.33
N SER A 92 33.32 -0.39 -13.61
CA SER A 92 33.13 0.97 -14.13
C SER A 92 32.39 1.05 -15.48
N ARG A 93 32.31 -0.07 -16.21
CA ARG A 93 31.72 -0.16 -17.56
C ARG A 93 30.54 -1.14 -17.66
N ALA A 94 30.24 -1.88 -16.60
CA ALA A 94 29.18 -2.89 -16.64
C ALA A 94 28.76 -3.30 -15.23
N GLY A 95 27.47 -3.52 -15.03
CA GLY A 95 26.93 -4.08 -13.79
C GLY A 95 25.70 -4.93 -14.07
N LEU A 96 25.53 -5.97 -13.26
CA LEU A 96 24.31 -6.77 -13.20
C LEU A 96 23.77 -6.69 -11.78
N ALA A 97 22.49 -6.36 -11.63
CA ALA A 97 21.75 -6.54 -10.39
C ALA A 97 20.74 -7.66 -10.58
N TRP A 98 20.68 -8.56 -9.61
CA TRP A 98 19.59 -9.51 -9.43
C TRP A 98 18.81 -9.09 -8.19
N HIS A 99 17.51 -8.86 -8.33
CA HIS A 99 16.66 -8.47 -7.20
C HIS A 99 15.45 -9.39 -7.10
N GLN A 100 15.04 -9.62 -5.86
CA GLN A 100 13.84 -10.37 -5.54
C GLN A 100 13.07 -9.65 -4.45
N GLU A 101 11.75 -9.69 -4.56
CA GLU A 101 10.83 -9.09 -3.60
C GLU A 101 9.63 -10.01 -3.41
N PHE A 102 9.26 -10.25 -2.16
CA PHE A 102 8.02 -10.90 -1.78
C PHE A 102 7.18 -9.91 -1.00
N ALA A 103 5.92 -9.76 -1.39
CA ALA A 103 4.96 -8.93 -0.69
C ALA A 103 3.72 -9.76 -0.35
N THR A 104 3.14 -9.51 0.82
CA THR A 104 1.82 -10.03 1.18
C THR A 104 0.97 -8.91 1.74
N GLU A 105 -0.23 -8.80 1.20
CA GLU A 105 -1.24 -7.80 1.50
C GLU A 105 -2.44 -8.49 2.17
N LEU A 106 -2.94 -7.90 3.24
CA LEU A 106 -4.21 -8.23 3.87
C LEU A 106 -5.12 -7.02 3.75
N THR A 107 -6.30 -7.20 3.14
CA THR A 107 -7.36 -6.18 3.12
C THR A 107 -8.60 -6.69 3.85
N LYS A 108 -9.23 -5.80 4.63
CA LYS A 108 -10.37 -6.13 5.49
C LYS A 108 -11.69 -6.05 4.73
N HIS A 109 -12.49 -7.12 4.83
CA HIS A 109 -13.86 -7.19 4.30
C HIS A 109 -14.03 -6.95 2.79
N THR A 110 -12.97 -7.12 2.00
CA THR A 110 -12.94 -6.84 0.55
C THR A 110 -13.19 -8.07 -0.32
N SER A 111 -13.21 -9.27 0.24
CA SER A 111 -13.55 -10.49 -0.50
C SER A 111 -15.03 -10.47 -0.94
N ASP A 112 -15.37 -11.16 -2.03
CA ASP A 112 -16.76 -11.41 -2.47
C ASP A 112 -17.66 -12.01 -1.38
N THR A 113 -17.07 -12.63 -0.35
CA THR A 113 -17.77 -13.21 0.80
C THR A 113 -17.89 -12.27 2.01
N GLY A 114 -17.36 -11.04 1.92
CA GLY A 114 -17.28 -10.08 3.02
C GLY A 114 -16.22 -10.42 4.08
N LEU A 115 -15.40 -11.45 3.83
CA LEU A 115 -14.25 -11.81 4.65
C LEU A 115 -13.00 -11.00 4.26
N ASP A 116 -11.96 -11.13 5.08
CA ASP A 116 -10.64 -10.58 4.78
C ASP A 116 -10.03 -11.27 3.56
N GLN A 117 -9.43 -10.48 2.67
CA GLN A 117 -8.72 -10.97 1.50
C GLN A 117 -7.21 -10.87 1.74
N ARG A 118 -6.49 -11.96 1.47
CA ARG A 118 -5.03 -11.95 1.44
C ARG A 118 -4.53 -12.22 0.03
N THR A 119 -3.61 -11.38 -0.44
CA THR A 119 -2.97 -11.53 -1.74
C THR A 119 -1.46 -11.48 -1.54
N SER A 120 -0.74 -12.37 -2.20
CA SER A 120 0.73 -12.40 -2.13
C SER A 120 1.30 -12.35 -3.52
N SER A 121 2.40 -11.62 -3.68
CA SER A 121 3.12 -11.50 -4.93
C SER A 121 4.60 -11.76 -4.71
N TYR A 122 5.22 -12.30 -5.75
CA TYR A 122 6.65 -12.50 -5.80
C TYR A 122 7.16 -11.90 -7.10
N PHE A 123 8.15 -11.03 -6.99
CA PHE A 123 8.76 -10.33 -8.09
C PHE A 123 10.25 -10.65 -8.12
N MET A 124 10.74 -10.97 -9.31
CA MET A 124 12.17 -11.11 -9.56
C MET A 124 12.55 -10.45 -10.88
N GLY A 125 13.77 -9.92 -10.93
CA GLY A 125 14.26 -9.27 -12.13
C GLY A 125 15.78 -9.13 -12.17
N PHE A 126 16.25 -8.77 -13.36
CA PHE A 126 17.65 -8.48 -13.65
C PHE A 126 17.76 -7.08 -14.23
N ASP A 127 18.58 -6.24 -13.61
CA ASP A 127 18.93 -4.90 -14.12
C ASP A 127 20.35 -4.92 -14.68
N PHE A 128 20.53 -4.46 -15.92
CA PHE A 128 21.83 -4.29 -16.55
C PHE A 128 22.20 -2.80 -16.65
N ALA A 129 23.40 -2.45 -16.22
CA ALA A 129 23.99 -1.12 -16.42
C ALA A 129 25.22 -1.26 -17.33
N PHE A 130 25.30 -0.45 -18.39
CA PHE A 130 26.35 -0.45 -19.41
C PHE A 130 26.91 0.95 -19.67
#